data_AF-A0A914TDH5-F1
#
_entry.id   AF-A0A914TDH5-F1
#
_cell.length_a   1.000
_cell.length_b   1.000
_cell.length_c   1.000
_cell.angle_alpha   90.00
_cell.angle_beta   90.00
_cell.angle_gamma   90.00
#
_symmetry.space_group_name_H-M   'P 1'
#
loop_
_entity.id
_entity.type
_entity.pdbx_description
1 polymer ?
#
loop_
_entity_poly.entity_id
_entity_poly.type
_entity_poly.pdbx_seq_one_letter_code
_entity_poly.pdbx_strand_id
1 'polypeptide(L)'
;MSKKVLLEHSYKIYYIKLTSYCLNLFRENTSPKCGGSNQTAPITFHAAGITMNLLGKSCSDKFCPTNSDCKQLQIFAHCCPRS
;
A
#
# COMPACT_ATOMS: atom_id res chain seq x y z
N MET A 1 -2.71 -1.87 43.04
CA MET A 1 -2.16 -1.47 41.72
C MET A 1 -3.01 -0.32 41.18
N SER A 2 -2.42 0.84 40.88
CA SER A 2 -3.20 2.09 40.64
C SER A 2 -3.82 2.13 39.24
N LYS A 3 -5.10 2.52 39.11
CA LYS A 3 -5.84 2.63 37.83
C LYS A 3 -5.13 3.50 36.80
N LYS A 4 -4.34 4.47 37.25
CA LYS A 4 -3.53 5.37 36.40
C LYS A 4 -2.45 4.60 35.62
N VAL A 5 -1.82 3.61 36.24
CA VAL A 5 -0.78 2.77 35.60
C VAL A 5 -1.39 1.85 34.54
N LEU A 6 -2.60 1.33 34.78
CA LEU A 6 -3.33 0.49 33.82
C LEU A 6 -3.74 1.28 32.57
N LEU A 7 -4.13 2.55 32.73
CA LEU A 7 -4.52 3.42 31.62
C LEU A 7 -3.32 3.80 30.74
N GLU A 8 -2.20 4.19 31.35
CA GLU A 8 -0.94 4.49 30.64
C GLU A 8 -0.42 3.29 29.86
N HIS A 9 -0.45 2.09 30.46
CA HIS A 9 -0.09 0.85 29.76
C HIS A 9 -1.03 0.55 28.58
N SER A 10 -2.35 0.72 28.78
CA SER A 10 -3.34 0.51 27.73
C SER A 10 -3.14 1.46 26.54
N TYR A 11 -2.81 2.73 26.83
CA TYR A 11 -2.52 3.73 25.80
C TYR A 11 -1.26 3.37 24.99
N LYS A 12 -0.17 2.98 25.66
CA LYS A 12 1.05 2.50 24.96
C LYS A 12 0.77 1.31 24.06
N ILE A 13 -0.01 0.33 24.54
CA ILE A 13 -0.39 -0.86 23.75
C ILE A 13 -1.21 -0.44 22.52
N TYR A 14 -2.16 0.48 22.68
CA TYR A 14 -2.96 0.99 21.57
C TYR A 14 -2.09 1.64 20.48
N TYR A 15 -1.16 2.50 20.85
CA TYR A 15 -0.26 3.16 19.88
C TYR A 15 0.62 2.16 19.15
N ILE A 16 1.15 1.15 19.82
CA ILE A 16 1.97 0.09 19.19
C ILE A 16 1.12 -0.70 18.17
N LYS A 17 -0.13 -1.01 18.51
CA LYS A 17 -1.04 -1.69 17.57
C LYS A 17 -1.36 -0.80 16.37
N LEU A 18 -1.61 0.48 16.61
CA LEU A 18 -1.93 1.44 15.55
C LEU A 18 -0.75 1.63 14.60
N THR A 19 0.48 1.77 15.11
CA THR A 19 1.68 1.87 14.26
C THR A 19 1.92 0.60 13.47
N SER A 20 1.74 -0.58 14.08
CA SER A 20 1.85 -1.86 13.38
C SER A 20 0.81 -2.00 12.26
N TYR A 21 -0.43 -1.60 12.51
CA TYR A 21 -1.50 -1.61 11.51
C TYR A 21 -1.15 -0.70 10.31
N CYS A 22 -0.75 0.55 10.57
CA CYS A 22 -0.37 1.48 9.51
C CYS A 22 0.82 0.97 8.69
N LEU A 23 1.84 0.39 9.36
CA LEU A 23 3.00 -0.19 8.69
C LEU A 23 2.61 -1.36 7.78
N ASN A 24 1.76 -2.27 8.27
CA ASN A 24 1.29 -3.41 7.50
C ASN A 24 0.49 -2.95 6.27
N LEU A 25 -0.42 -2.00 6.48
CA LEU A 25 -1.23 -1.46 5.40
C LEU A 25 -0.36 -0.80 4.31
N PHE A 26 0.65 -0.02 4.71
CA PHE A 26 1.61 0.58 3.78
C PHE A 26 2.42 -0.48 3.01
N ARG A 27 2.91 -1.52 3.69
CA ARG A 27 3.65 -2.63 3.05
C ARG A 27 2.79 -3.36 2.02
N GLU A 28 1.53 -3.63 2.33
CA GLU A 28 0.61 -4.30 1.42
C GLU A 28 0.29 -3.41 0.20
N ASN A 29 0.12 -2.10 0.41
CA ASN A 29 -0.21 -1.17 -0.66
C ASN A 29 0.99 -0.78 -1.54
N THR A 30 2.23 -0.95 -1.06
CA THR A 30 3.46 -0.72 -1.85
C THR A 30 3.93 -1.94 -2.62
N SER A 31 3.43 -3.14 -2.28
CA SER A 31 3.68 -4.40 -2.99
C SER A 31 2.37 -4.99 -3.55
N PRO A 32 1.65 -4.24 -4.42
CA PRO A 32 0.38 -4.70 -4.95
C PRO A 32 0.57 -5.90 -5.90
N LYS A 33 -0.54 -6.60 -6.17
CA LYS A 33 -0.62 -7.66 -7.18
C LYS A 33 -1.74 -7.33 -8.16
N CYS A 34 -1.60 -7.76 -9.41
CA CYS A 34 -2.68 -7.70 -10.39
C CYS A 34 -3.41 -9.04 -10.41
N GLY A 35 -4.73 -9.01 -10.15
CA GLY A 35 -5.58 -10.20 -10.17
C GLY A 35 -5.94 -10.64 -11.60
N GLY A 36 -5.98 -11.95 -11.82
CA GLY A 36 -6.29 -12.61 -13.09
C GLY A 36 -5.78 -14.07 -13.06
N SER A 37 -6.29 -14.94 -13.93
CA SER A 37 -5.86 -16.34 -14.04
C SER A 37 -4.35 -16.49 -14.36
N ASN A 38 -3.75 -15.43 -14.90
CA ASN A 38 -2.31 -15.28 -15.06
C ASN A 38 -1.86 -14.10 -14.19
N GLN A 39 -1.32 -14.39 -12.99
CA GLN A 39 -0.80 -13.39 -12.05
C GLN A 39 0.22 -12.50 -12.76
N THR A 40 -0.22 -11.34 -13.23
CA THR A 40 0.64 -10.41 -13.96
C THR A 40 1.29 -9.48 -12.95
N ALA A 41 2.58 -9.18 -13.12
CA ALA A 41 3.24 -8.21 -12.27
C ALA A 41 2.63 -6.80 -12.47
N PRO A 42 2.52 -5.98 -11.42
CA PRO A 42 2.22 -4.56 -11.57
C PRO A 42 3.23 -3.87 -12.48
N ILE A 43 2.83 -2.78 -13.11
CA ILE A 43 3.75 -1.95 -13.87
C ILE A 43 4.78 -1.33 -12.92
N THR A 44 6.05 -1.46 -13.28
CA THR A 44 7.17 -0.89 -12.53
C THR A 44 7.75 0.33 -13.25
N PHE A 45 8.38 1.20 -12.47
CA PHE A 45 9.17 2.32 -12.94
C PHE A 45 10.63 2.17 -12.48
N HIS A 46 11.56 2.56 -13.33
CA HIS A 46 12.99 2.49 -13.09
C HIS A 46 13.57 3.90 -12.96
N ALA A 47 14.13 4.23 -11.80
CA ALA A 47 14.83 5.49 -11.57
C ALA A 47 16.02 5.30 -10.65
N ALA A 48 17.11 6.01 -10.95
CA ALA A 48 18.35 5.99 -10.16
C ALA A 48 18.87 4.57 -9.85
N GLY A 49 18.72 3.64 -10.80
CA GLY A 49 19.13 2.23 -10.64
C GLY A 49 18.21 1.37 -9.76
N ILE A 50 17.06 1.91 -9.35
CA ILE A 50 16.07 1.22 -8.51
C ILE A 50 14.82 0.93 -9.32
N THR A 51 14.32 -0.30 -9.22
CA THR A 51 13.01 -0.72 -9.74
C THR A 51 11.97 -0.68 -8.63
N MET A 52 10.87 0.05 -8.86
CA MET A 52 9.76 0.13 -7.92
C MET A 52 8.43 0.02 -8.63
N ASN A 53 7.38 -0.39 -7.92
CA ASN A 53 6.02 -0.37 -8.46
C ASN A 53 5.63 1.08 -8.78
N LEU A 54 4.98 1.30 -9.92
CA LEU A 54 4.43 2.61 -10.28
C LEU A 54 3.16 2.84 -9.44
N LEU A 55 3.27 3.72 -8.44
CA LEU A 55 2.21 4.04 -7.49
C LEU A 55 1.75 5.49 -7.66
N GLY A 56 0.44 5.69 -7.56
CA GLY A 56 -0.20 7.00 -7.44
C GLY A 56 -1.01 7.11 -6.15
N LYS A 57 -1.49 8.31 -5.81
CA LYS A 57 -2.37 8.48 -4.64
C LYS A 57 -3.76 7.93 -4.95
N SER A 58 -4.28 8.24 -6.15
CA SER A 58 -5.56 7.71 -6.60
C SER A 58 -5.59 7.49 -8.11
N CYS A 59 -6.50 6.62 -8.57
CA CYS A 59 -6.78 6.46 -9.99
C CYS A 59 -7.28 7.73 -10.69
N SER A 60 -7.76 8.73 -9.94
CA SER A 60 -8.09 10.05 -10.48
C SER A 60 -6.87 10.80 -11.04
N ASP A 61 -5.66 10.46 -10.60
CA ASP A 61 -4.42 11.16 -10.97
C ASP A 61 -3.96 10.81 -12.40
N LYS A 62 -4.58 9.81 -13.05
CA LYS A 62 -4.31 9.40 -14.46
C LYS A 62 -2.82 9.16 -14.77
N PHE A 63 -2.09 8.56 -13.84
CA PHE A 63 -0.65 8.30 -13.95
C PHE A 63 -0.30 6.99 -14.67
N CYS A 64 -1.29 6.13 -14.92
CA CYS A 64 -1.08 4.85 -15.58
C CYS A 64 -0.79 5.03 -17.08
N PRO A 65 0.21 4.31 -17.64
CA PRO A 65 0.53 4.40 -19.06
C PRO A 65 -0.58 3.79 -19.94
N THR A 66 -0.52 4.06 -21.24
CA THR A 66 -1.42 3.46 -22.23
C THR A 66 -1.39 1.92 -22.13
N ASN A 67 -2.54 1.27 -22.38
CA ASN A 67 -2.74 -0.19 -22.26
C ASN A 67 -2.58 -0.76 -20.85
N SER A 68 -2.86 0.05 -19.83
CA SER A 68 -2.94 -0.41 -18.45
C SER A 68 -4.21 0.06 -17.76
N ASP A 69 -4.65 -0.72 -16.78
CA ASP A 69 -5.78 -0.41 -15.92
C ASP A 69 -5.28 0.04 -14.56
N CYS A 70 -5.89 1.11 -14.04
CA CYS A 70 -5.66 1.53 -12.67
C CYS A 70 -6.49 0.69 -11.70
N LYS A 71 -5.88 0.28 -10.58
CA LYS A 71 -6.54 -0.37 -9.45
C LYS A 71 -6.32 0.46 -8.19
N GLN A 72 -7.41 0.78 -7.50
CA GLN A 72 -7.40 1.55 -6.25
C GLN A 72 -7.28 0.58 -5.07
N LEU A 73 -6.29 0.80 -4.20
CA LEU A 73 -6.19 0.18 -2.88
C LEU A 73 -6.49 1.22 -1.78
N GLN A 74 -6.31 0.81 -0.52
CA GLN A 74 -6.68 1.63 0.64
C GLN A 74 -5.80 2.88 0.81
N ILE A 75 -4.51 2.81 0.46
CA ILE A 75 -3.55 3.93 0.58
C ILE A 75 -3.08 4.42 -0.79
N PHE A 76 -2.79 3.50 -1.71
CA PHE A 76 -2.23 3.82 -3.02
C PHE A 76 -3.11 3.29 -4.15
N ALA A 77 -2.90 3.81 -5.34
CA ALA A 77 -3.35 3.21 -6.57
C ALA A 77 -2.14 2.65 -7.34
N HIS A 78 -2.34 1.58 -8.10
CA HIS A 78 -1.31 0.98 -8.95
C HIS A 78 -1.84 0.65 -10.34
N CYS A 79 -0.92 0.41 -11.27
CA CYS A 79 -1.25 0.09 -12.65
C CYS A 79 -1.01 -1.39 -12.94
N CYS A 80 -1.98 -2.01 -13.59
CA CYS A 80 -1.93 -3.39 -14.05
C CYS A 80 -1.95 -3.42 -15.58
N PRO A 81 -1.15 -4.28 -16.23
CA PRO A 81 -1.28 -4.50 -17.67
C PRO A 81 -2.72 -4.91 -18.02
N ARG A 82 -3.27 -4.34 -19.10
CA ARG A 82 -4.60 -4.69 -19.58
C ARG A 82 -4.48 -6.02 -20.35
N SER A 83 -5.14 -7.08 -19.87
CA SER A 83 -5.19 -8.40 -20.51
C SER A 83 -6.23 -8.45 -21.61
#